data_AF-A0A967H6U3-F1
#
_entry.id   AF-A0A967H6U3-F1
#
_cell.length_a   1.000
_cell.length_b   1.000
_cell.length_c   1.000
_cell.angle_alpha   90.00
_cell.angle_beta   90.00
_cell.angle_gamma   90.00
#
_symmetry.space_group_name_H-M   'P 1'
#
loop_
_entity.id
_entity.type
_entity.pdbx_description
1 polymer ?
#
loop_
_entity_poly.entity_id
_entity_poly.type
_entity_poly.pdbx_seq_one_letter_code
_entity_poly.pdbx_strand_id
1 'polypeptide(L)'
;MSFDWTDDLNTGIAEIDAQNRRLGDFIDLLEESLTTGDREKQGYVLDELLDFVVNNFLFEEKIMEEAGYEFRGAHERVHELFIKKLAELRGRFANGDGIAEELLGMLRSWVENHVKR
;
A
#
# COMPACT_ATOMS: atom_id res chain seq x y z
N MET A 1 -18.16 -2.25 0.77
CA MET A 1 -18.16 -3.36 -0.21
C MET A 1 -16.77 -3.96 -0.16
N SER A 2 -16.53 -5.17 -0.64
CA SER A 2 -15.15 -5.68 -0.71
C SER A 2 -14.47 -5.10 -1.95
N PHE A 3 -13.19 -4.75 -1.84
CA PHE A 3 -12.36 -4.38 -2.97
C PHE A 3 -12.27 -5.56 -3.93
N ASP A 4 -12.81 -5.39 -5.14
CA ASP A 4 -12.84 -6.46 -6.14
C ASP A 4 -11.44 -6.67 -6.74
N TRP A 5 -10.71 -7.67 -6.22
CA TRP A 5 -9.45 -8.12 -6.81
C TRP A 5 -9.70 -8.82 -8.14
N THR A 6 -9.01 -8.39 -9.19
CA THR A 6 -9.15 -8.93 -10.55
C THR A 6 -7.85 -9.56 -11.04
N ASP A 7 -7.94 -10.49 -11.99
CA ASP A 7 -6.78 -11.29 -12.46
C ASP A 7 -5.68 -10.45 -13.12
N ASP A 8 -6.01 -9.26 -13.65
CA ASP A 8 -5.05 -8.30 -14.21
C ASP A 8 -4.15 -7.63 -13.17
N LEU A 9 -4.38 -7.89 -11.88
CA LEU A 9 -3.50 -7.47 -10.77
C LEU A 9 -2.48 -8.55 -10.39
N ASN A 10 -2.52 -9.73 -11.02
CA ASN A 10 -1.56 -10.80 -10.76
C ASN A 10 -0.29 -10.61 -11.60
N THR A 11 0.85 -10.61 -10.93
CA THR A 11 2.21 -10.63 -11.52
C THR A 11 2.60 -12.03 -12.01
N GLY A 12 1.87 -13.08 -11.58
CA GLY A 12 2.21 -14.47 -11.84
C GLY A 12 3.24 -15.05 -10.86
N ILE A 13 3.73 -14.24 -9.91
CA ILE A 13 4.57 -14.67 -8.80
C ILE A 13 3.67 -14.79 -7.57
N ALA A 14 3.35 -16.02 -7.19
CA ALA A 14 2.32 -16.31 -6.18
C ALA A 14 2.51 -15.57 -4.85
N GLU A 15 3.76 -15.36 -4.43
CA GLU A 15 4.09 -14.63 -3.20
C GLU A 15 3.79 -13.12 -3.31
N ILE A 16 4.14 -12.51 -4.45
CA ILE A 16 3.81 -11.10 -4.75
C ILE A 16 2.30 -10.92 -4.89
N ASP A 17 1.62 -11.85 -5.55
CA ASP A 17 0.16 -11.78 -5.72
C ASP A 17 -0.57 -11.91 -4.37
N ALA A 18 -0.06 -12.74 -3.47
CA ALA A 18 -0.60 -12.88 -2.12
C ALA A 18 -0.37 -11.61 -1.29
N GLN A 19 0.81 -10.98 -1.43
CA GLN A 19 1.09 -9.70 -0.80
C GLN A 19 0.17 -8.60 -1.33
N ASN A 20 0.05 -8.46 -2.65
CA ASN A 20 -0.76 -7.38 -3.23
C ASN A 20 -2.25 -7.51 -2.89
N ARG A 21 -2.78 -8.73 -2.76
CA ARG A 21 -4.16 -8.95 -2.28
C ARG A 21 -4.41 -8.31 -0.91
N ARG A 22 -3.40 -8.27 -0.03
CA ARG A 22 -3.50 -7.63 1.29
C ARG A 22 -3.72 -6.11 1.20
N LEU A 23 -3.34 -5.46 0.09
CA LEU A 23 -3.68 -4.05 -0.15
C LEU A 23 -5.20 -3.85 -0.28
N GLY A 24 -5.92 -4.83 -0.84
CA GLY A 24 -7.39 -4.82 -0.89
C GLY A 24 -8.01 -4.85 0.50
N ASP A 25 -7.49 -5.68 1.40
CA ASP A 25 -7.95 -5.73 2.80
C ASP A 25 -7.78 -4.37 3.51
N PHE A 26 -6.66 -3.68 3.26
CA PHE A 26 -6.44 -2.33 3.81
C PHE A 26 -7.41 -1.29 3.24
N ILE A 27 -7.76 -1.38 1.94
CA ILE A 27 -8.79 -0.54 1.32
C ILE A 27 -10.14 -0.76 2.02
N ASP A 28 -10.54 -2.01 2.22
CA ASP A 28 -11.81 -2.37 2.86
C ASP A 28 -11.87 -1.86 4.30
N LEU A 29 -10.80 -2.03 5.07
CA LEU A 29 -10.72 -1.53 6.45
C LEU A 29 -10.78 0.00 6.52
N LEU A 30 -10.15 0.70 5.56
CA LEU A 30 -10.23 2.17 5.49
C LEU A 30 -11.62 2.65 5.12
N GLU A 31 -12.28 2.04 4.14
CA GLU A 31 -13.65 2.37 3.76
C GLU A 31 -14.62 2.19 4.93
N GLU A 32 -14.47 1.10 5.68
CA GLU A 32 -15.26 0.85 6.87
C GLU A 32 -15.00 1.92 7.94
N SER A 33 -13.73 2.25 8.20
CA SER A 33 -13.35 3.26 9.20
C SER A 33 -13.83 4.68 8.85
N LEU A 34 -13.93 5.00 7.55
CA LEU A 34 -14.52 6.26 7.07
C LEU A 34 -16.03 6.27 7.28
N THR A 35 -16.69 5.14 7.05
CA THR A 35 -18.14 4.98 7.24
C THR A 35 -18.54 5.09 8.71
N THR A 36 -17.75 4.49 9.61
CA THR A 36 -18.02 4.50 11.06
C THR A 36 -17.46 5.74 11.77
N GLY A 37 -16.55 6.47 11.14
CA GLY A 37 -15.81 7.57 11.77
C GLY A 37 -14.79 7.10 12.83
N ASP A 38 -14.40 5.83 12.77
CA ASP A 38 -13.49 5.20 13.74
C ASP A 38 -12.04 5.65 13.51
N ARG A 39 -11.62 6.67 14.24
CA ARG A 39 -10.27 7.22 14.17
C ARG A 39 -9.21 6.22 14.64
N GLU A 40 -9.49 5.39 15.65
CA GLU A 40 -8.52 4.41 16.15
C GLU A 40 -8.21 3.37 15.08
N LYS A 41 -9.26 2.89 14.38
CA LYS A 41 -9.11 1.99 13.23
C LYS A 41 -8.33 2.64 12.08
N GLN A 42 -8.53 3.92 11.79
CA GLN A 42 -7.74 4.64 10.77
C GLN A 42 -6.24 4.65 11.12
N GLY A 43 -5.91 4.92 12.39
CA GLY A 43 -4.54 4.89 12.89
C GLY A 43 -3.92 3.50 12.81
N TYR A 44 -4.68 2.47 13.22
CA TYR A 44 -4.26 1.07 13.12
C TYR A 44 -3.96 0.67 11.68
N VAL A 45 -4.84 0.99 10.72
CA VAL A 45 -4.61 0.66 9.31
C VAL A 45 -3.40 1.39 8.76
N LEU A 46 -3.19 2.65 9.12
CA LEU A 46 -2.02 3.42 8.67
C LEU A 46 -0.71 2.80 9.15
N ASP A 47 -0.63 2.41 10.43
CA ASP A 47 0.56 1.78 11.00
C ASP A 47 0.80 0.38 10.39
N GLU A 48 -0.23 -0.45 10.28
CA GLU A 48 -0.13 -1.78 9.67
C GLU A 48 0.25 -1.72 8.18
N LEU A 49 -0.28 -0.73 7.44
CA LEU A 49 0.07 -0.53 6.03
C LEU A 49 1.53 -0.13 5.89
N LEU A 50 2.03 0.77 6.74
CA LEU A 50 3.43 1.20 6.74
C LEU A 50 4.37 0.01 6.96
N ASP A 51 4.10 -0.80 7.99
CA ASP A 51 4.91 -1.98 8.31
C ASP A 51 4.82 -3.04 7.21
N PHE A 52 3.64 -3.22 6.61
CA PHE A 52 3.44 -4.14 5.51
C PHE A 52 4.25 -3.74 4.27
N VAL A 53 4.14 -2.48 3.82
CA VAL A 53 4.72 -2.06 2.53
C VAL A 53 6.24 -2.04 2.59
N VAL A 54 6.84 -1.72 3.74
CA VAL A 54 8.31 -1.77 3.91
C VAL A 54 8.82 -3.19 3.69
N ASN A 55 8.18 -4.18 4.32
CA ASN A 55 8.59 -5.58 4.15
C ASN A 55 8.30 -6.09 2.73
N ASN A 56 7.17 -5.69 2.15
CA ASN A 56 6.80 -6.05 0.78
C ASN A 56 7.82 -5.54 -0.25
N PHE A 57 8.16 -4.25 -0.18
CA PHE A 57 9.09 -3.63 -1.12
C PHE A 57 10.48 -4.21 -1.01
N LEU A 58 10.98 -4.48 0.21
CA LEU A 58 12.26 -5.17 0.39
C LEU A 58 12.30 -6.55 -0.27
N PHE A 59 11.19 -7.28 -0.23
CA PHE A 59 11.07 -8.57 -0.88
C PHE A 59 11.08 -8.46 -2.41
N GLU A 60 10.26 -7.57 -2.97
CA GLU A 60 10.21 -7.32 -4.42
C GLU A 60 11.56 -6.82 -4.97
N GLU A 61 12.20 -5.89 -4.26
CA GLU A 61 13.49 -5.32 -4.63
C GLU A 61 14.60 -6.38 -4.65
N LYS A 62 14.56 -7.31 -3.70
CA LYS A 62 15.47 -8.46 -3.69
C LYS A 62 15.24 -9.38 -4.89
N ILE A 63 13.99 -9.66 -5.26
CA ILE A 63 13.68 -10.45 -6.46
C ILE A 63 14.17 -9.72 -7.72
N MET A 64 13.93 -8.42 -7.82
CA MET A 64 14.40 -7.59 -8.94
C MET A 64 15.93 -7.58 -9.05
N GLU A 65 16.62 -7.54 -7.91
CA GLU A 65 18.08 -7.66 -7.85
C GLU A 65 18.58 -9.00 -8.38
N GLU A 66 18.03 -10.11 -7.87
CA GLU A 66 18.41 -11.46 -8.25
C GLU A 66 18.10 -11.75 -9.73
N ALA A 67 17.04 -11.16 -10.27
CA ALA A 67 16.66 -11.25 -11.68
C ALA A 67 17.46 -10.33 -12.61
N GLY A 68 18.27 -9.40 -12.07
CA GLY A 68 19.00 -8.41 -12.87
C GLY A 68 18.08 -7.42 -13.60
N TYR A 69 16.97 -7.04 -12.99
CA TYR A 69 15.98 -6.15 -13.61
C TYR A 69 16.56 -4.75 -13.84
N GLU A 70 16.63 -4.34 -15.12
CA GLU A 70 17.29 -3.11 -15.56
C GLU A 70 16.70 -1.84 -14.93
N PHE A 71 15.40 -1.83 -14.64
CA PHE A 71 14.69 -0.66 -14.10
C PHE A 71 14.55 -0.66 -12.58
N ARG A 72 15.22 -1.58 -11.85
CA ARG A 72 15.15 -1.70 -10.39
C ARG A 72 15.29 -0.36 -9.68
N GLY A 73 16.32 0.43 -9.99
CA GLY A 73 16.57 1.70 -9.31
C GLY A 73 15.48 2.77 -9.55
N ALA A 74 14.71 2.67 -10.64
CA ALA A 74 13.54 3.52 -10.83
C ALA A 74 12.34 3.03 -10.00
N HIS A 75 12.18 1.71 -9.89
CA HIS A 75 11.14 1.07 -9.09
C HIS A 75 11.33 1.33 -7.59
N GLU A 76 12.55 1.18 -7.07
CA GLU A 76 12.93 1.51 -5.68
C GLU A 76 12.57 2.96 -5.31
N ARG A 77 12.82 3.92 -6.22
CA ARG A 77 12.43 5.31 -5.98
C ARG A 77 10.92 5.49 -5.86
N VAL A 78 10.13 4.71 -6.60
CA VAL A 78 8.67 4.74 -6.49
C VAL A 78 8.22 4.20 -5.13
N HIS A 79 8.84 3.11 -4.64
CA HIS A 79 8.65 2.56 -3.29
C HIS A 79 9.02 3.56 -2.19
N GLU A 80 10.19 4.18 -2.28
CA GLU A 80 10.68 5.17 -1.31
C GLU A 80 9.72 6.36 -1.19
N LEU A 81 9.22 6.87 -2.32
CA LEU A 81 8.25 7.97 -2.34
C LEU A 81 6.92 7.57 -1.71
N PHE A 82 6.48 6.32 -1.88
CA PHE A 82 5.27 5.81 -1.26
C PHE A 82 5.40 5.73 0.26
N ILE A 83 6.49 5.12 0.75
CA ILE A 83 6.80 5.04 2.19
C ILE A 83 6.89 6.44 2.81
N LYS A 84 7.58 7.37 2.14
CA LYS A 84 7.71 8.74 2.62
C LYS A 84 6.36 9.42 2.83
N LYS A 85 5.43 9.28 1.86
CA LYS A 85 4.08 9.84 1.98
C LYS A 85 3.29 9.21 3.13
N LEU A 86 3.38 7.89 3.32
CA LEU A 86 2.73 7.23 4.47
C LEU A 86 3.29 7.74 5.80
N ALA A 87 4.61 7.94 5.90
CA ALA A 87 5.23 8.51 7.10
C ALA A 87 4.79 9.95 7.36
N GLU A 88 4.61 10.76 6.31
CA GLU A 88 4.04 12.12 6.41
C GLU A 88 2.58 12.09 6.92
N LEU A 89 1.75 11.18 6.38
CA LEU A 89 0.38 10.98 6.87
C LEU A 89 0.36 10.52 8.33
N ARG A 90 1.29 9.66 8.73
CA ARG A 90 1.41 9.19 10.12
C ARG A 90 1.72 10.36 11.07
N GLY A 91 2.64 11.24 10.69
CA GLY A 91 2.93 12.44 11.45
C GLY A 91 1.73 13.38 11.56
N ARG A 92 1.00 13.60 10.45
CA ARG A 92 -0.23 14.40 10.43
C ARG A 92 -1.34 13.80 11.30
N PHE A 93 -1.54 12.49 11.21
CA PHE A 93 -2.51 11.77 12.03
C PHE A 93 -2.22 11.92 13.53
N ALA A 94 -0.95 11.81 13.93
CA ALA A 94 -0.52 12.02 15.31
C ALA A 94 -0.77 13.45 15.81
N ASN A 95 -0.77 14.44 14.91
CA ASN A 95 -1.11 15.84 15.22
C ASN A 95 -2.61 16.13 15.25
N GLY A 96 -3.47 15.14 14.99
CA GLY A 96 -4.93 15.30 15.03
C GLY A 96 -5.60 15.46 13.66
N ASP A 97 -4.83 15.50 12.56
CA ASP A 97 -5.39 15.66 11.22
C ASP A 97 -6.26 14.45 10.82
N GLY A 98 -7.27 14.70 9.99
CA GLY A 98 -7.98 13.65 9.27
C GLY A 98 -7.18 13.24 8.02
N ILE A 99 -6.82 11.96 7.91
CA ILE A 99 -6.00 11.44 6.80
C ILE A 99 -6.67 10.34 5.98
N ALA A 100 -7.82 9.83 6.43
CA ALA A 100 -8.33 8.55 5.94
C ALA A 100 -8.79 8.60 4.46
N GLU A 101 -9.39 9.70 4.01
CA GLU A 101 -9.76 9.87 2.59
C GLU A 101 -8.53 9.98 1.69
N GLU A 102 -7.51 10.72 2.14
CA GLU A 102 -6.25 10.89 1.41
C GLU A 102 -5.48 9.56 1.33
N LEU A 103 -5.43 8.82 2.45
CA LEU A 103 -4.81 7.51 2.52
C LEU A 103 -5.51 6.49 1.61
N LEU A 104 -6.86 6.46 1.64
CA LEU A 104 -7.66 5.60 0.76
C LEU A 104 -7.42 5.92 -0.71
N GLY A 105 -7.42 7.20 -1.08
CA GLY A 105 -7.14 7.64 -2.45
C GLY A 105 -5.73 7.27 -2.91
N MET A 106 -4.74 7.45 -2.04
CA MET A 106 -3.35 7.06 -2.29
C MET A 106 -3.20 5.55 -2.49
N LEU A 107 -3.86 4.73 -1.66
CA LEU A 107 -3.79 3.28 -1.73
C LEU A 107 -4.46 2.73 -2.99
N ARG A 108 -5.64 3.24 -3.36
CA ARG A 108 -6.31 2.89 -4.63
C ARG A 108 -5.47 3.28 -5.84
N SER A 109 -4.87 4.47 -5.80
CA SER A 109 -3.98 4.92 -6.87
C SER A 109 -2.71 4.06 -6.98
N TRP A 110 -2.20 3.56 -5.85
CA TRP A 110 -1.07 2.63 -5.83
C TRP A 110 -1.43 1.31 -6.52
N VAL A 111 -2.56 0.71 -6.17
CA VAL A 111 -3.00 -0.55 -6.80
C VAL A 111 -3.16 -0.37 -8.32
N GLU A 112 -3.79 0.71 -8.78
CA GLU A 112 -4.02 0.91 -10.23
C GLU A 112 -2.75 1.26 -11.01
N ASN A 113 -1.81 2.03 -10.42
CA ASN A 113 -0.68 2.56 -11.16
C ASN A 113 0.64 1.83 -10.93
N HIS A 114 0.74 1.01 -9.87
CA HIS A 114 1.95 0.28 -9.51
C HIS A 114 1.73 -1.23 -9.56
N VAL A 115 0.70 -1.75 -8.88
CA VAL A 115 0.45 -3.21 -8.81
C VAL A 115 0.01 -3.77 -10.16
N LYS A 116 -0.87 -3.05 -10.86
CA LYS A 116 -1.41 -3.46 -12.17
C LYS A 116 -0.40 -3.35 -13.34
N ARG A 117 0.73 -2.67 -13.14
CA ARG A 117 1.62 -2.25 -14.24
C ARG A 117 3.02 -2.82 -14.10
#